data_AF-A0A8H9WNP9-F1
#
_entry.id   AF-A0A8H9WNP9-F1
#
_cell.length_a   1.000
_cell.length_b   1.000
_cell.length_c   1.000
_cell.angle_alpha   90.00
_cell.angle_beta   90.00
_cell.angle_gamma   90.00
#
_symmetry.space_group_name_H-M   'P 1'
#
loop_
_entity.id
_entity.type
_entity.pdbx_description
1 polymer ?
#
loop_
_entity_poly.entity_id
_entity_poly.type
_entity_poly.pdbx_seq_one_letter_code
_entity_poly.pdbx_strand_id
1 'polypeptide(L)' 'MANQDFLNEINKRRTFAIISHPDAGKTTITEKLLLFGNAIQLAGTVKGKKT' A
#
# COMPACT_ATOMS: atom_id res chain seq x y z
N MET A 1 0.61 -32.46 0.71
CA MET A 1 -0.39 -31.37 0.80
C MET A 1 0.31 -30.16 1.36
N ALA A 2 0.07 -28.97 0.81
CA ALA A 2 0.66 -27.75 1.39
C ALA A 2 0.16 -27.58 2.84
N ASN A 3 1.06 -27.20 3.76
CA ASN A 3 0.69 -26.96 5.16
C ASN A 3 -0.46 -25.94 5.22
N GLN A 4 -1.47 -26.19 6.05
CA GLN A 4 -2.59 -25.27 6.25
C GLN A 4 -2.11 -23.86 6.63
N ASP A 5 -1.04 -23.76 7.42
CA ASP A 5 -0.43 -22.47 7.79
C ASP A 5 0.12 -21.73 6.56
N PHE A 6 0.74 -22.46 5.63
CA PHE A 6 1.25 -21.88 4.39
C PHE A 6 0.12 -21.34 3.51
N LEU A 7 -0.98 -22.09 3.38
CA LEU A 7 -2.16 -21.63 2.63
C LEU A 7 -2.84 -20.43 3.31
N ASN A 8 -2.94 -20.43 4.64
CA ASN A 8 -3.50 -19.32 5.41
C ASN A 8 -2.68 -18.03 5.19
N GLU A 9 -1.35 -18.15 5.17
CA GLU A 9 -0.46 -17.02 4.93
C GLU A 9 -0.61 -16.45 3.52
N ILE A 10 -0.70 -17.31 2.50
CA ILE A 10 -0.95 -16.86 1.12
C ILE A 10 -2.26 -16.08 1.02
N ASN A 11 -3.32 -16.58 1.65
CA ASN A 11 -4.65 -15.97 1.59
C ASN A 11 -4.74 -14.58 2.24
N LYS A 12 -3.84 -14.23 3.16
CA LYS A 12 -3.77 -12.90 3.79
C LYS A 12 -3.14 -11.83 2.89
N ARG A 13 -2.30 -12.21 1.91
CA ARG A 13 -1.50 -11.26 1.12
C ARG A 13 -2.36 -10.55 0.06
N ARG A 14 -2.15 -9.24 -0.10
CA ARG A 14 -2.76 -8.43 -1.15
C ARG A 14 -1.68 -7.56 -1.80
N THR A 15 -1.28 -7.91 -3.02
CA THR A 15 -0.31 -7.16 -3.81
C THR A 15 -1.05 -6.42 -4.93
N PHE A 16 -0.89 -5.11 -5.00
CA PHE A 16 -1.59 -4.28 -5.98
C PHE A 16 -0.78 -3.03 -6.32
N ALA A 17 -1.18 -2.33 -7.37
CA ALA A 17 -0.64 -1.04 -7.77
C ALA A 17 -1.77 -0.05 -8.05
N ILE A 18 -1.49 1.25 -7.89
CA ILE A 18 -2.41 2.33 -8.24
C ILE A 18 -1.90 2.98 -9.54
N ILE A 19 -2.71 2.91 -10.60
CA ILE A 19 -2.44 3.55 -11.90
C ILE A 19 -3.44 4.68 -12.12
N SER A 20 -2.96 5.83 -12.60
CA SER A 20 -3.82 6.98 -12.86
C SER A 20 -3.15 7.94 -13.85
N HIS A 21 -3.95 8.84 -14.41
CA HIS A 21 -3.46 10.03 -15.10
C HIS A 21 -2.62 10.91 -14.14
N PRO A 22 -1.68 11.75 -14.65
CA PRO A 22 -1.06 12.82 -13.86
C PRO A 22 -2.09 13.62 -13.06
N ASP A 23 -1.69 14.06 -11.87
CA ASP A 23 -2.49 14.89 -10.96
C ASP A 23 -3.82 14.32 -10.46
N ALA A 24 -4.17 13.08 -10.78
CA ALA A 24 -5.38 12.39 -10.29
C ALA A 24 -5.36 12.03 -8.79
N GLY A 25 -4.31 12.42 -8.05
CA GLY A 25 -4.23 12.20 -6.61
C GLY A 25 -3.71 10.82 -6.16
N LYS A 26 -3.01 10.07 -7.03
CA LYS A 26 -2.37 8.78 -6.67
C LYS A 26 -1.54 8.86 -5.38
N THR A 27 -0.77 9.93 -5.23
CA THR A 27 0.09 10.15 -4.05
C THR A 27 -0.76 10.33 -2.79
N THR A 28 -1.81 11.15 -2.87
CA THR A 28 -2.74 11.42 -1.75
C THR A 28 -3.44 10.15 -1.26
N ILE A 29 -3.95 9.30 -2.16
CA ILE A 29 -4.60 8.05 -1.75
C ILE A 29 -3.59 7.06 -1.16
N THR A 30 -2.35 7.02 -1.68
CA THR A 30 -1.27 6.19 -1.14
C THR A 30 -0.94 6.58 0.31
N GLU A 31 -0.86 7.88 0.61
CA GLU A 31 -0.62 8.37 1.98
C GLU A 31 -1.71 7.93 2.95
N LYS A 32 -2.98 8.05 2.55
CA LYS A 32 -4.11 7.64 3.41
C LYS A 32 -4.09 6.13 3.67
N LEU A 33 -3.82 5.31 2.65
CA LEU A 33 -3.71 3.86 2.81
C LEU A 33 -2.58 3.48 3.79
N LEU A 34 -1.42 4.13 3.67
CA LEU A 34 -0.30 3.90 4.58
C LEU A 34 -0.62 4.33 6.01
N LEU A 35 -1.31 5.46 6.19
CA LEU A 35 -1.76 5.91 7.52
C LEU A 35 -2.73 4.90 8.16
N PHE A 36 -3.73 4.41 7.41
CA PHE A 36 -4.65 3.38 7.90
C PHE A 36 -3.94 2.05 8.19
N GLY A 37 -2.86 1.74 7.47
CA GLY A 37 -1.97 0.62 7.74
C GLY A 37 -0.99 0.84 8.90
N ASN A 38 -1.14 1.92 9.68
CA ASN A 38 -0.21 2.32 10.74
C ASN A 38 1.24 2.53 10.29
N ALA A 39 1.48 2.77 8.99
CA ALA A 39 2.79 3.01 8.38
C ALA A 39 3.10 4.51 8.28
N ILE A 40 3.04 5.22 9.41
CA ILE A 40 3.09 6.70 9.49
C ILE A 40 4.35 7.30 8.86
N GLN A 41 5.54 6.73 9.14
CA GLN A 41 6.81 7.25 8.58
C GLN A 41 6.81 7.17 7.06
N LEU A 42 6.35 6.04 6.51
CA LEU A 42 6.27 5.83 5.07
C LEU A 42 5.24 6.77 4.42
N ALA A 43 4.09 6.97 5.07
CA ALA A 43 3.08 7.95 4.62
C ALA A 43 3.68 9.37 4.55
N GLY A 44 4.46 9.79 5.55
CA GLY A 44 5.13 11.08 5.58
C GLY A 44 6.15 11.28 4.46
N THR A 45 6.94 10.24 4.14
CA THR A 45 7.91 10.28 3.04
C THR A 45 7.24 10.41 1.67
N VAL A 46 6.09 9.76 1.46
CA VAL A 46 5.34 9.86 0.20
C VAL A 46 4.87 11.29 -0.07
N LYS A 47 4.44 12.03 0.97
CA LYS A 47 4.06 13.45 0.89
C LYS A 47 5.22 14.37 0.53
N GLY A 48 6.42 14.09 1.07
CA GLY A 48 7.63 14.87 0.84
C GLY A 48 8.22 14.71 -0.56
N LYS A 49 7.82 13.65 -1.30
CA LYS A 49 8.25 13.39 -2.67
C LYS A 49 7.45 14.27 -3.65
N LYS A 50 7.81 15.56 -3.71
CA LYS A 50 7.45 16.42 -4.83
C LYS A 50 8.51 16.23 -5.92
N THR A 51 8.15 15.54 -7.00
CA THR A 51 8.78 15.75 -8.32
C THR A 51 8.14 16.95 -8.97
#